data_AF-A0AAU1G384-F1
#
_entry.id   AF-A0AAU1G384-F1
#
_cell.length_a   1.000
_cell.length_b   1.000
_cell.length_c   1.000
_cell.angle_alpha   90.00
_cell.angle_beta   90.00
_cell.angle_gamma   90.00
#
_symmetry.space_group_name_H-M   'P 1'
#
loop_
_entity.id
_entity.type
_entity.pdbx_description
1 polymer ?
#
loop_
_entity_poly.entity_id
_entity_poly.type
_entity_poly.pdbx_seq_one_letter_code
_entity_poly.pdbx_strand_id
1 'polypeptide(L)'
;METGIGVAAPPARECPECGAAVPRDERYVEWCEACDWNVDPGAPDPESGRIASVRRRLAQQVVCDGSRQDEVSAELAPARAALARQVIRDFAG
;
A
#
# COMPACT_ATOMS: atom_id res chain seq x y z
N MET A 1 -21.67 -16.54 -24.78
CA MET A 1 -20.27 -16.84 -25.14
C MET A 1 -19.46 -16.68 -23.88
N GLU A 2 -18.75 -17.73 -23.55
CA GLU A 2 -18.12 -17.99 -22.26
C GLU A 2 -16.82 -17.18 -22.15
N THR A 3 -16.66 -16.41 -21.07
CA THR A 3 -15.36 -16.15 -20.45
C THR A 3 -15.57 -16.02 -18.95
N GLY A 4 -15.74 -17.17 -18.27
CA GLY A 4 -15.37 -17.24 -16.88
C GLY A 4 -13.86 -17.05 -16.82
N ILE A 5 -13.39 -15.98 -16.18
CA ILE A 5 -11.99 -15.91 -15.81
C ILE A 5 -11.84 -16.91 -14.67
N GLY A 6 -11.59 -18.17 -15.02
CA GLY A 6 -10.89 -19.07 -14.14
C GLY A 6 -9.51 -18.47 -13.95
N VAL A 7 -9.33 -17.64 -12.93
CA VAL A 7 -7.98 -17.25 -12.50
C VAL A 7 -7.39 -18.54 -11.92
N ALA A 8 -6.62 -19.24 -12.74
CA ALA A 8 -5.73 -20.27 -12.23
C ALA A 8 -4.90 -19.64 -11.11
N ALA A 9 -4.84 -20.29 -9.95
CA ALA A 9 -4.08 -19.79 -8.83
C ALA A 9 -2.64 -19.50 -9.30
N PRO A 10 -2.11 -18.29 -9.07
CA PRO A 10 -0.76 -17.95 -9.49
C PRO A 10 0.23 -18.95 -8.87
N PRO A 11 1.31 -19.28 -9.58
CA PRO A 11 2.37 -20.10 -9.00
C PRO A 11 2.86 -19.46 -7.69
N ALA A 12 3.17 -20.27 -6.68
CA ALA A 12 3.63 -19.77 -5.40
C ALA A 12 5.13 -20.00 -5.21
N ARG A 13 5.80 -19.07 -4.52
CA ARG A 13 7.15 -19.26 -3.96
C ARG A 13 7.08 -19.40 -2.46
N GLU A 14 8.13 -19.93 -1.84
CA GLU A 14 8.28 -19.89 -0.39
C GLU A 14 8.79 -18.51 0.04
N CYS A 15 8.19 -17.97 1.10
CA CYS A 15 8.64 -16.74 1.74
C CYS A 15 10.04 -16.98 2.32
N PRO A 16 11.03 -16.11 2.03
CA PRO A 16 12.39 -16.29 2.54
C PRO A 16 12.52 -16.07 4.05
N GLU A 17 11.56 -15.41 4.70
CA GLU A 17 11.61 -15.17 6.15
C GLU A 17 10.83 -16.20 6.96
N CYS A 18 9.57 -16.51 6.58
CA CYS A 18 8.71 -17.39 7.38
C CYS A 18 8.37 -18.73 6.70
N GLY A 19 8.75 -18.93 5.44
CA GLY A 19 8.46 -20.15 4.67
C GLY A 19 7.01 -20.28 4.14
N ALA A 20 6.12 -19.32 4.42
CA ALA A 20 4.75 -19.36 3.90
C ALA A 20 4.70 -19.25 2.37
N ALA A 21 3.65 -19.80 1.74
CA ALA A 21 3.44 -19.69 0.29
C ALA A 21 3.04 -18.26 -0.11
N VAL A 22 3.82 -17.66 -1.00
CA VAL A 22 3.60 -16.30 -1.55
C VAL A 22 3.20 -16.40 -3.03
N PRO A 23 2.01 -15.89 -3.42
CA PRO A 23 1.59 -15.80 -4.82
C PRO A 23 2.59 -15.03 -5.69
N ARG A 24 2.91 -15.58 -6.86
CA ARG A 24 3.80 -14.97 -7.86
C ARG A 24 3.05 -14.68 -9.15
N ASP A 25 2.94 -13.40 -9.46
CA ASP A 25 2.40 -12.91 -10.72
C ASP A 25 3.32 -11.79 -11.20
N GLU A 26 3.82 -11.89 -12.43
CA GLU A 26 4.78 -10.93 -13.00
C GLU A 26 4.25 -9.49 -13.09
N ARG A 27 2.93 -9.30 -12.98
CA ARG A 27 2.28 -7.98 -13.01
C ARG A 27 2.29 -7.28 -11.65
N TYR A 28 2.63 -7.99 -10.57
CA TYR A 28 2.52 -7.48 -9.20
C TYR A 28 3.80 -7.71 -8.41
N VAL A 29 4.03 -6.88 -7.39
CA VAL A 29 5.14 -7.05 -6.45
C VAL A 29 4.77 -8.16 -5.46
N GLU A 30 5.69 -9.09 -5.23
CA GLU A 30 5.52 -10.22 -4.30
C GLU A 30 5.57 -9.72 -2.85
N TRP A 31 4.64 -10.14 -1.98
CA TRP A 31 4.65 -9.83 -0.55
C TRP A 31 4.01 -10.95 0.26
N CYS A 32 4.42 -11.13 1.52
CA CYS A 32 3.92 -12.21 2.36
C CYS A 32 2.87 -11.72 3.36
N GLU A 33 1.63 -12.22 3.26
CA GLU A 33 0.55 -11.89 4.21
C GLU A 33 0.77 -12.49 5.62
N ALA A 34 1.64 -13.50 5.76
CA ALA A 34 1.87 -14.18 7.05
C ALA A 34 2.85 -13.44 7.96
N CYS A 35 3.83 -12.74 7.38
CA CYS A 35 4.90 -12.08 8.14
C CYS A 35 5.25 -10.68 7.63
N ASP A 36 4.44 -10.12 6.71
CA ASP A 36 4.63 -8.80 6.10
C ASP A 36 5.98 -8.62 5.36
N TRP A 37 6.61 -9.72 4.94
CA TRP A 37 7.81 -9.65 4.13
C TRP A 37 7.52 -8.89 2.81
N ASN A 38 8.37 -7.91 2.50
CA ASN A 38 8.28 -6.98 1.37
C ASN A 38 7.11 -5.96 1.42
N VAL A 39 6.48 -5.75 2.59
CA VAL A 39 5.49 -4.67 2.79
C VAL A 39 6.15 -3.31 3.02
N ASP A 40 7.20 -3.28 3.83
CA ASP A 40 7.95 -2.07 4.14
C ASP A 40 9.31 -2.11 3.40
N PRO A 41 9.57 -1.23 2.42
CA PRO A 41 10.88 -1.10 1.81
C PRO A 41 11.94 -0.55 2.78
N GLY A 42 11.54 -0.22 4.02
CA GLY A 42 12.34 0.52 4.98
C GLY A 42 12.40 2.00 4.60
N ALA A 43 12.93 2.82 5.50
CA ALA A 43 13.36 4.15 5.09
C ALA A 43 14.47 3.98 4.04
N PRO A 44 14.39 4.67 2.87
CA PRO A 44 15.49 4.64 1.92
C PRO A 44 16.77 5.05 2.64
N ASP A 45 17.89 4.43 2.27
CA ASP A 45 19.21 4.86 2.74
C ASP A 45 19.30 6.39 2.59
N PRO A 46 19.76 7.12 3.61
CA PRO A 46 19.73 8.57 3.57
C PRO A 46 20.55 9.04 2.37
N GLU A 47 19.87 9.56 1.34
CA GLU A 47 20.52 10.27 0.25
C GLU A 47 21.46 11.31 0.88
N SER A 48 22.75 11.23 0.59
CA SER A 48 23.71 12.19 1.11
C SER A 48 23.71 13.44 0.22
N GLY A 49 23.70 14.63 0.84
CA GLY A 49 23.83 15.89 0.11
C GLY A 49 22.91 17.02 0.59
N ARG A 50 23.14 18.23 0.06
CA ARG A 50 22.46 19.45 0.50
C ARG A 50 20.93 19.37 0.37
N ILE A 51 20.42 18.82 -0.73
CA ILE A 51 18.97 18.70 -0.98
C ILE A 51 18.33 17.76 0.03
N ALA A 52 18.92 16.59 0.27
CA ALA A 52 18.43 15.63 1.24
C ALA A 52 18.43 16.18 2.67
N SER A 53 19.46 16.95 3.05
CA SER A 53 19.49 17.64 4.35
C SER A 53 18.38 18.68 4.48
N VAL A 54 18.10 19.45 3.42
CA VAL A 54 16.98 20.42 3.42
C VAL A 54 15.65 19.69 3.51
N ARG A 55 15.43 18.63 2.73
CA ARG A 55 14.22 17.80 2.78
C ARG A 55 13.99 17.22 4.17
N ARG A 56 15.04 16.66 4.80
CA ARG A 56 14.97 16.12 6.16
C ARG A 56 14.60 17.21 7.19
N ARG A 57 15.21 18.39 7.07
CA ARG A 57 14.89 19.53 7.95
C ARG A 57 13.45 20.00 7.79
N LEU A 58 12.94 20.08 6.56
CA LEU A 58 11.55 20.44 6.28
C LEU A 58 10.58 19.37 6.78
N ALA A 59 10.87 18.09 6.56
CA ALA A 59 10.04 16.99 7.06
C ALA A 59 9.91 17.01 8.59
N GLN A 60 10.99 17.35 9.31
CA GLN A 60 10.97 17.52 10.77
C GLN A 60 10.16 18.74 11.24
N GLN A 61 9.83 19.68 10.35
CA GLN A 61 9.01 20.85 10.68
C GLN A 61 7.52 20.62 10.46
N VAL A 62 7.14 19.54 9.76
CA VAL A 62 5.74 19.16 9.59
C VAL A 62 5.28 18.47 10.87
N VAL A 63 4.56 19.22 11.71
CA VAL A 63 3.89 18.65 12.89
C VAL A 63 2.59 18.00 12.43
N CYS A 64 2.53 16.67 12.47
CA CYS A 64 1.28 15.93 12.35
C CYS A 64 0.60 15.95 13.72
N ASP A 65 -0.17 17.00 14.00
CA ASP A 65 -1.03 17.02 15.18
C ASP A 65 -2.21 16.06 14.97
N GLY A 66 -2.44 15.17 15.94
CA GLY A 66 -3.49 14.15 15.86
C GLY A 66 -4.89 14.77 15.70
N SER A 67 -5.18 15.87 16.39
CA SER A 67 -6.46 16.58 16.27
C SER A 67 -6.66 17.09 14.85
N ARG A 68 -5.61 17.67 14.24
CA ARG A 68 -5.67 18.13 12.86
C ARG A 68 -5.85 16.98 11.86
N GLN A 69 -5.26 15.81 12.13
CA GLN A 69 -5.49 14.61 11.32
C GLN A 69 -6.93 14.12 11.43
N ASP A 70 -7.53 14.18 12.62
CA ASP A 70 -8.92 13.79 12.86
C ASP A 70 -9.90 14.75 12.18
N GLU A 71 -9.65 16.06 12.23
CA GLU A 71 -10.45 17.06 11.52
C GLU A 71 -10.43 16.81 10.01
N VAL A 72 -9.24 16.64 9.42
CA VAL A 72 -9.10 16.35 7.99
C VAL A 72 -9.79 15.02 7.63
N SER A 73 -9.65 14.00 8.49
CA SER A 73 -10.31 12.71 8.30
C SER A 73 -11.83 12.84 8.31
N ALA A 74 -12.38 13.62 9.24
CA ALA A 74 -13.81 13.86 9.35
C ALA A 74 -14.36 14.62 8.14
N GLU A 75 -13.67 15.68 7.70
CA GLU A 75 -14.01 16.44 6.49
C GLU A 75 -14.02 15.56 5.24
N LEU A 76 -13.04 14.66 5.10
CA LEU A 76 -12.92 13.78 3.93
C LEU A 76 -13.80 12.52 4.00
N ALA A 77 -14.35 12.16 5.17
CA ALA A 77 -15.09 10.92 5.36
C ALA A 77 -16.28 10.74 4.39
N PRO A 78 -17.11 11.77 4.09
CA PRO A 78 -18.22 11.64 3.15
C PRO A 78 -17.73 11.35 1.72
N ALA A 79 -16.67 12.03 1.28
CA ALA A 79 -16.08 11.85 -0.05
C ALA A 79 -15.50 10.44 -0.21
N ARG A 80 -14.80 9.93 0.80
CA ARG A 80 -14.28 8.55 0.81
C ARG A 80 -15.42 7.52 0.76
N ALA A 81 -16.49 7.74 1.52
CA ALA A 81 -17.65 6.84 1.50
C ALA A 81 -18.35 6.83 0.13
N ALA A 82 -18.45 7.99 -0.54
CA ALA A 82 -19.00 8.07 -1.89
C ALA A 82 -18.13 7.30 -2.90
N LEU A 83 -16.81 7.49 -2.86
CA LEU A 83 -15.87 6.79 -3.71
C LEU A 83 -15.91 5.27 -3.48
N ALA A 84 -15.93 4.81 -2.22
CA ALA A 84 -16.02 3.40 -1.89
C ALA A 84 -17.27 2.74 -2.51
N ARG A 85 -18.43 3.42 -2.42
CA ARG A 85 -19.67 2.95 -3.06
C ARG A 85 -19.56 2.90 -4.58
N GLN A 86 -18.87 3.87 -5.19
CA GLN A 86 -18.64 3.87 -6.63
C GLN A 86 -17.76 2.69 -7.05
N VAL A 87 -16.62 2.47 -6.38
CA VAL A 87 -15.74 1.33 -6.66
C VAL A 87 -16.50 0.01 -6.54
N ILE A 88 -17.31 -0.17 -5.49
CA ILE A 88 -18.13 -1.38 -5.35
C ILE A 88 -19.08 -1.52 -6.55
N ARG A 89 -19.77 -0.45 -6.97
CA ARG A 89 -20.67 -0.51 -8.13
C ARG A 89 -19.92 -0.88 -9.41
N ASP A 90 -18.76 -0.28 -9.63
CA ASP A 90 -18.00 -0.42 -10.88
C ASP A 90 -17.38 -1.81 -11.03
N PHE A 91 -17.14 -2.53 -9.91
CA PHE A 91 -16.49 -3.85 -9.90
C PHE A 91 -17.41 -5.01 -9.47
N ALA A 92 -18.59 -4.75 -8.93
CA ALA A 92 -19.57 -5.78 -8.53
C ALA A 92 -20.75 -5.94 -9.50
N GLY A 93 -20.75 -5.20 -10.62
CA GLY A 93 -21.71 -5.34 -11.74
C GLY A 93 -21.13 -6.10 -12.91
#